data_AF-A0A7V9ZSE2-F1
#
_entry.id   AF-A0A7V9ZSE2-F1
#
_cell.length_a   1.000
_cell.length_b   1.000
_cell.length_c   1.000
_cell.angle_alpha   90.00
_cell.angle_beta   90.00
_cell.angle_gamma   90.00
#
_symmetry.space_group_name_H-M   'P 1'
#
loop_
_entity.id
_entity.type
_entity.pdbx_description
1 polymer ?
#
loop_
_entity_poly.entity_id
_entity_poly.type
_entity_poly.pdbx_seq_one_letter_code
_entity_poly.pdbx_strand_id
1 'polypeptide(L)'
;MQTNFESPQNFASLAGPRSSDVQTAPNVDKAKVEPETAQIAPNQRLIYAPHYLTGGAKHSGLIVETSGLANVAPPPITYRPHLPRALSETGLVSEFQFERVIYAGQAHAQLLPNGARAGISIGDGTGTGKTSTLVGIILDNWFQNRRRTIWFSVKADLIEAVREEFERLNFKIPIRLINEFTTEQSILMREGIIFCTYKSLIAKTKNGDWRVDQIMRWLGTDGLEIFDEGHKAKHAFADEGGKATHTGQAVLEIQDPIKYPEIRVVHSSATVASEVRHLAYQIRLGLWGEGTSFPLGFTQFAEEIEAGGVGAMEALISNSIRKRGLNK
;
A
#
# COMPACT_ATOMS: atom_id res chain seq x y z
N MET A 1 -50.15 -19.54 -26.11
CA MET A 1 -49.14 -19.37 -27.17
C MET A 1 -48.48 -20.72 -27.41
N GLN A 2 -48.92 -21.39 -28.46
CA GLN A 2 -48.28 -22.59 -29.01
C GLN A 2 -47.13 -22.13 -29.91
N THR A 3 -45.95 -22.75 -29.82
CA THR A 3 -44.92 -22.63 -30.85
C THR A 3 -44.34 -24.00 -31.16
N ASN A 4 -44.34 -24.28 -32.46
CA ASN A 4 -44.18 -25.57 -33.11
C ASN A 4 -42.77 -26.18 -32.96
N PHE A 5 -42.76 -27.50 -32.81
CA PHE A 5 -41.66 -28.37 -33.20
C PHE A 5 -41.76 -28.66 -34.70
N GLU A 6 -40.68 -28.45 -35.44
CA GLU A 6 -40.43 -29.18 -36.69
C GLU A 6 -38.98 -29.69 -36.71
N SER A 7 -38.83 -30.93 -37.16
CA SER A 7 -37.57 -31.60 -37.49
C SER A 7 -37.79 -32.36 -38.81
N PRO A 8 -36.78 -33.00 -39.39
CA PRO A 8 -36.01 -32.50 -40.52
C PRO A 8 -36.33 -33.25 -41.83
N GLN A 9 -36.02 -32.67 -42.99
CA GLN A 9 -36.00 -33.40 -44.26
C GLN A 9 -34.58 -33.54 -44.80
N ASN A 10 -34.26 -34.79 -45.09
CA ASN A 10 -33.01 -35.32 -45.58
C ASN A 10 -33.31 -35.94 -46.95
N PHE A 11 -32.60 -35.57 -48.02
CA PHE A 11 -32.53 -36.39 -49.23
C PHE A 11 -31.11 -36.35 -49.82
N ALA A 12 -30.53 -37.54 -49.88
CA ALA A 12 -29.40 -38.05 -50.66
C ALA A 12 -29.47 -37.63 -52.14
N SER A 13 -28.48 -37.74 -53.02
CA SER A 13 -27.08 -38.17 -53.08
C SER A 13 -26.69 -37.99 -54.55
N LEU A 14 -25.49 -37.55 -54.90
CA LEU A 14 -24.89 -37.86 -56.21
C LEU A 14 -23.36 -37.85 -56.09
N ALA A 15 -22.74 -38.91 -56.59
CA ALA A 15 -21.35 -39.29 -56.37
C ALA A 15 -20.45 -38.98 -57.58
N GLY A 16 -19.19 -38.59 -57.31
CA GLY A 16 -17.97 -38.83 -58.11
C GLY A 16 -17.76 -38.00 -59.39
N PRO A 17 -16.50 -37.61 -59.71
CA PRO A 17 -15.41 -38.59 -59.90
C PRO A 17 -14.10 -38.30 -59.13
N ARG A 18 -13.18 -39.28 -59.22
CA ARG A 18 -11.93 -39.51 -58.46
C ARG A 18 -10.67 -38.84 -59.07
N SER A 19 -9.65 -38.74 -58.20
CA SER A 19 -8.18 -38.62 -58.41
C SER A 19 -7.69 -37.35 -59.11
N SER A 20 -6.60 -36.70 -58.73
CA SER A 20 -5.41 -37.02 -57.93
C SER A 20 -4.90 -35.74 -57.25
N ASP A 21 -4.04 -35.88 -56.24
CA ASP A 21 -2.95 -34.95 -55.84
C ASP A 21 -2.84 -34.86 -54.31
N VAL A 22 -2.17 -35.87 -53.74
CA VAL A 22 -1.61 -35.77 -52.40
C VAL A 22 -0.31 -34.98 -52.54
N GLN A 23 -0.36 -33.67 -52.31
CA GLN A 23 0.84 -32.88 -52.02
C GLN A 23 1.13 -32.99 -50.52
N THR A 24 2.16 -33.77 -50.21
CA THR A 24 2.82 -33.82 -48.90
C THR A 24 3.36 -32.44 -48.55
N ALA A 25 2.89 -31.87 -47.44
CA ALA A 25 3.43 -30.65 -46.87
C ALA A 25 4.92 -30.85 -46.48
N PRO A 26 5.79 -29.85 -46.70
CA PRO A 26 7.19 -29.95 -46.33
C PRO A 26 7.34 -30.01 -44.81
N ASN A 27 8.22 -30.91 -44.38
CA ASN A 27 8.63 -31.10 -43.00
C ASN A 27 9.33 -29.82 -42.51
N VAL A 28 8.64 -29.03 -41.67
CA VAL A 28 9.24 -27.85 -41.02
C VAL A 28 9.94 -28.36 -39.78
N ASP A 29 11.27 -28.30 -39.79
CA ASP A 29 12.12 -28.51 -38.63
C ASP A 29 11.58 -27.72 -37.43
N LYS A 30 11.16 -28.42 -36.38
CA LYS A 30 10.87 -27.82 -35.08
C LYS A 30 12.19 -27.38 -34.45
N ALA A 31 12.70 -26.22 -34.88
CA ALA A 31 13.66 -25.47 -34.08
C ALA A 31 13.00 -25.19 -32.72
N LYS A 32 13.58 -25.75 -31.66
CA LYS A 32 13.31 -25.31 -30.28
C LYS A 32 13.62 -23.82 -30.22
N VAL A 33 12.59 -22.99 -30.23
CA VAL A 33 12.71 -21.60 -29.78
C VAL A 33 12.77 -21.69 -28.26
N GLU A 34 13.98 -21.76 -27.72
CA GLU A 34 14.20 -21.34 -26.33
C GLU A 34 13.69 -19.90 -26.23
N PRO A 35 12.92 -19.54 -25.19
CA PRO A 35 12.51 -18.16 -25.03
C PRO A 35 13.79 -17.36 -24.84
N GLU A 36 14.12 -16.50 -25.80
CA GLU A 36 15.08 -15.42 -25.57
C GLU A 36 14.55 -14.65 -24.37
N THR A 37 15.13 -14.91 -23.20
CA THR A 37 15.07 -13.96 -22.09
C THR A 37 15.83 -12.74 -22.56
N ALA A 38 15.13 -11.85 -23.28
CA ALA A 38 15.62 -10.52 -23.56
C ALA A 38 16.10 -9.96 -22.22
N GLN A 39 17.41 -9.72 -22.10
CA GLN A 39 17.99 -9.14 -20.91
C GLN A 39 17.41 -7.72 -20.77
N ILE A 40 16.36 -7.59 -19.98
CA ILE A 40 15.73 -6.30 -19.71
C ILE A 40 16.79 -5.46 -19.01
N ALA A 41 17.18 -4.34 -19.63
CA ALA A 41 18.16 -3.45 -19.05
C ALA A 41 17.72 -3.02 -17.64
N PRO A 42 18.62 -2.95 -16.65
CA PRO A 42 18.28 -2.76 -15.24
C PRO A 42 17.53 -1.44 -14.92
N ASN A 43 17.43 -0.51 -15.87
CA ASN A 43 16.75 0.78 -15.72
C ASN A 43 15.61 1.03 -16.72
N GLN A 44 15.12 0.00 -17.40
CA GLN A 44 13.96 0.17 -18.28
C GLN A 44 12.69 0.44 -17.46
N ARG A 45 11.93 1.47 -17.84
CA ARG A 45 10.60 1.74 -17.27
C ARG A 45 9.57 0.88 -18.01
N LEU A 46 8.89 0.02 -17.27
CA LEU A 46 7.85 -0.87 -17.77
C LEU A 46 6.48 -0.32 -17.38
N ILE A 47 5.48 -0.49 -18.24
CA ILE A 47 4.10 -0.12 -17.92
C ILE A 47 3.59 -1.06 -16.83
N TYR A 48 3.13 -0.48 -15.73
CA TYR A 48 2.59 -1.25 -14.62
C TYR A 48 1.22 -1.85 -14.98
N ALA A 49 1.01 -3.09 -14.59
CA ALA A 49 -0.31 -3.71 -14.53
C ALA A 49 -0.43 -4.52 -13.23
N PRO A 50 -1.60 -4.51 -12.57
CA PRO A 50 -1.84 -5.40 -11.43
C PRO A 50 -1.58 -6.86 -11.77
N HIS A 51 -0.93 -7.59 -10.87
CA HIS A 51 -0.49 -8.97 -11.18
C HIS A 51 -1.61 -10.00 -10.99
N TYR A 52 -2.43 -9.83 -9.94
CA TYR A 52 -3.52 -10.77 -9.60
C TYR A 52 -4.92 -10.15 -9.68
N LEU A 53 -5.02 -8.82 -9.70
CA LEU A 53 -6.31 -8.14 -9.79
C LEU A 53 -6.82 -8.19 -11.23
N THR A 54 -8.09 -8.57 -11.41
CA THR A 54 -8.76 -8.57 -12.70
C THR A 54 -9.93 -7.59 -12.68
N GLY A 55 -10.09 -6.82 -13.76
CA GLY A 55 -11.10 -5.78 -13.88
C GLY A 55 -10.75 -4.48 -13.13
N GLY A 56 -11.74 -3.57 -13.08
CA GLY A 56 -11.56 -2.20 -12.59
C GLY A 56 -11.15 -1.23 -13.70
N ALA A 57 -11.36 0.06 -13.47
CA ALA A 57 -10.98 1.08 -14.44
C ALA A 57 -9.46 1.32 -14.43
N LYS A 58 -8.89 1.60 -15.62
CA LYS A 58 -7.49 1.98 -15.74
C LYS A 58 -7.19 3.28 -15.01
N HIS A 59 -5.97 3.40 -14.51
CA HIS A 59 -5.48 4.66 -13.96
C HIS A 59 -5.43 5.73 -15.07
N SER A 60 -5.78 6.98 -14.73
CA SER A 60 -5.86 8.09 -15.70
C SER A 60 -4.50 8.49 -16.27
N GLY A 61 -3.46 8.41 -15.44
CA GLY A 61 -2.06 8.55 -15.84
C GLY A 61 -1.38 7.21 -16.12
N LEU A 62 -0.32 7.23 -16.94
CA LEU A 62 0.52 6.08 -17.19
C LEU A 62 1.35 5.76 -15.94
N ILE A 63 1.12 4.58 -15.36
CA ILE A 63 1.91 4.08 -14.24
C ILE A 63 3.06 3.25 -14.80
N VAL A 64 4.26 3.51 -14.31
CA VAL A 64 5.47 2.78 -14.69
C VAL A 64 6.24 2.32 -13.47
N GLU A 65 6.91 1.18 -13.60
CA GLU A 65 7.85 0.65 -12.60
C GLU A 65 9.20 0.31 -13.24
N THR A 66 10.24 0.16 -12.42
CA THR A 66 11.55 -0.28 -12.91
C THR A 66 11.55 -1.79 -13.17
N SER A 67 12.38 -2.24 -14.11
CA SER A 67 12.53 -3.66 -14.43
C SER A 67 12.93 -4.51 -13.21
N GLY A 68 13.81 -3.98 -12.34
CA GLY A 68 14.19 -4.64 -11.08
C GLY A 68 13.00 -4.90 -10.17
N LEU A 69 12.11 -3.91 -10.00
CA LEU A 69 10.90 -4.07 -9.20
C LEU A 69 9.95 -5.06 -9.88
N ALA A 70 9.69 -4.88 -11.18
CA ALA A 70 8.77 -5.70 -11.99
C ALA A 70 9.08 -7.20 -11.94
N ASN A 71 10.35 -7.58 -11.89
CA ASN A 71 10.83 -8.97 -11.90
C ASN A 71 10.46 -9.79 -10.66
N VAL A 72 10.01 -9.15 -9.57
CA VAL A 72 9.67 -9.88 -8.33
C VAL A 72 8.17 -9.91 -8.10
N ALA A 73 7.49 -10.99 -8.46
CA ALA A 73 6.05 -11.09 -8.29
C ALA A 73 5.61 -10.80 -6.82
N PRO A 74 4.56 -10.00 -6.62
CA PRO A 74 3.97 -9.79 -5.30
C PRO A 74 3.31 -11.08 -4.79
N PRO A 75 2.93 -11.16 -3.50
CA PRO A 75 2.19 -12.30 -3.00
C PRO A 75 0.78 -12.31 -3.60
N PRO A 76 0.14 -13.48 -3.77
CA PRO A 76 -1.26 -13.56 -4.17
C PRO A 76 -2.18 -12.71 -3.29
N ILE A 77 -3.18 -12.09 -3.91
CA ILE A 77 -4.21 -11.37 -3.18
C ILE A 77 -5.17 -12.36 -2.50
N THR A 78 -5.35 -12.22 -1.20
CA THR A 78 -6.26 -13.03 -0.36
C THR A 78 -7.30 -12.17 0.36
N TYR A 79 -7.05 -10.87 0.48
CA TYR A 79 -7.97 -9.92 1.09
C TYR A 79 -9.04 -9.43 0.09
N ARG A 80 -10.27 -9.25 0.59
CA ARG A 80 -11.37 -8.62 -0.15
C ARG A 80 -11.73 -7.30 0.52
N PRO A 81 -11.63 -6.16 -0.20
CA PRO A 81 -11.90 -4.86 0.38
C PRO A 81 -13.40 -4.61 0.50
N HIS A 82 -13.78 -3.86 1.54
CA HIS A 82 -15.12 -3.43 1.86
C HIS A 82 -15.42 -2.07 1.24
N LEU A 83 -15.16 -1.94 -0.07
CA LEU A 83 -15.45 -0.71 -0.81
C LEU A 83 -16.69 -0.87 -1.70
N PRO A 84 -17.50 0.18 -1.90
CA PRO A 84 -18.55 0.17 -2.91
C PRO A 84 -17.97 -0.11 -4.29
N ARG A 85 -18.53 -1.10 -5.00
CA ARG A 85 -18.08 -1.50 -6.35
C ARG A 85 -18.01 -0.34 -7.33
N ALA A 86 -18.96 0.58 -7.22
CA ALA A 86 -19.01 1.79 -8.06
C ALA A 86 -17.68 2.56 -8.07
N LEU A 87 -16.94 2.62 -6.95
CA LEU A 87 -15.66 3.35 -6.91
C LEU A 87 -14.64 2.80 -7.92
N SER A 88 -14.59 1.48 -8.10
CA SER A 88 -13.70 0.84 -9.07
C SER A 88 -14.28 0.84 -10.49
N GLU A 89 -15.59 0.59 -10.62
CA GLU A 89 -16.27 0.49 -11.92
C GLU A 89 -16.36 1.83 -12.66
N THR A 90 -16.56 2.93 -11.94
CA THR A 90 -16.60 4.28 -12.54
C THR A 90 -15.22 4.94 -12.63
N GLY A 91 -14.17 4.25 -12.19
CA GLY A 91 -12.79 4.75 -12.18
C GLY A 91 -12.51 5.91 -11.24
N LEU A 92 -13.35 6.11 -10.22
CA LEU A 92 -13.05 7.04 -9.14
C LEU A 92 -11.84 6.60 -8.32
N VAL A 93 -11.67 5.28 -8.17
CA VAL A 93 -10.47 4.60 -7.67
C VAL A 93 -10.01 3.63 -8.76
N SER A 94 -8.82 3.89 -9.32
CA SER A 94 -8.25 3.06 -10.39
C SER A 94 -7.90 1.65 -9.93
N GLU A 95 -7.74 0.71 -10.87
CA GLU A 95 -7.27 -0.66 -10.61
C GLU A 95 -5.95 -0.68 -9.82
N PHE A 96 -5.07 0.29 -10.08
CA PHE A 96 -3.79 0.46 -9.40
C PHE A 96 -4.00 0.76 -7.91
N GLN A 97 -4.76 1.80 -7.62
CA GLN A 97 -5.05 2.24 -6.25
C GLN A 97 -5.86 1.18 -5.50
N PHE A 98 -6.81 0.53 -6.19
CA PHE A 98 -7.61 -0.55 -5.62
C PHE A 98 -6.75 -1.74 -5.20
N GLU A 99 -5.76 -2.12 -6.00
CA GLU A 99 -4.80 -3.16 -5.64
C GLU A 99 -3.99 -2.79 -4.38
N ARG A 100 -3.62 -1.51 -4.21
CA ARG A 100 -2.96 -1.04 -2.99
C ARG A 100 -3.85 -1.16 -1.75
N VAL A 101 -5.14 -0.82 -1.87
CA VAL A 101 -6.11 -1.01 -0.79
C VAL A 101 -6.21 -2.49 -0.40
N ILE A 102 -6.17 -3.39 -1.39
CA ILE A 102 -6.19 -4.84 -1.14
C ILE A 102 -4.97 -5.27 -0.31
N TYR A 103 -3.76 -4.89 -0.73
CA TYR A 103 -2.56 -5.25 0.02
C TYR A 103 -2.51 -4.61 1.39
N ALA A 104 -3.04 -3.38 1.57
CA ALA A 104 -3.13 -2.76 2.88
C ALA A 104 -4.00 -3.59 3.84
N GLY A 105 -5.19 -4.01 3.40
CA GLY A 105 -6.04 -4.90 4.20
C GLY A 105 -5.41 -6.26 4.48
N GLN A 106 -4.69 -6.82 3.50
CA GLN A 106 -3.95 -8.07 3.66
C GLN A 106 -2.79 -7.97 4.66
N ALA A 107 -2.07 -6.85 4.67
CA ALA A 107 -1.03 -6.58 5.66
C ALA A 107 -1.65 -6.41 7.05
N HIS A 108 -2.72 -5.62 7.17
CA HIS A 108 -3.44 -5.38 8.42
C HIS A 108 -4.07 -6.65 9.03
N ALA A 109 -4.31 -7.67 8.22
CA ALA A 109 -4.80 -8.98 8.68
C ALA A 109 -3.68 -9.90 9.23
N GLN A 110 -2.41 -9.57 9.00
CA GLN A 110 -1.26 -10.36 9.45
C GLN A 110 -0.75 -9.87 10.81
N LEU A 111 -0.24 -10.82 11.61
CA LEU A 111 0.50 -10.53 12.83
C LEU A 111 1.99 -10.76 12.59
N LEU A 112 2.79 -9.82 13.11
CA LEU A 112 4.23 -9.96 13.21
C LEU A 112 4.61 -10.94 14.33
N PRO A 113 5.85 -11.46 14.36
CA PRO A 113 6.30 -12.37 15.42
C PRO A 113 6.12 -11.83 16.84
N ASN A 114 6.21 -10.52 17.03
CA ASN A 114 5.99 -9.83 18.31
C ASN A 114 4.49 -9.66 18.67
N GLY A 115 3.57 -10.23 17.89
CA GLY A 115 2.12 -10.20 18.13
C GLY A 115 1.41 -8.94 17.63
N ALA A 116 2.13 -7.91 17.21
CA ALA A 116 1.54 -6.70 16.64
C ALA A 116 1.02 -6.94 15.21
N ARG A 117 -0.02 -6.21 14.81
CA ARG A 117 -0.44 -6.16 13.41
C ARG A 117 0.69 -5.61 12.53
N ALA A 118 0.87 -6.25 11.38
CA ALA A 118 1.76 -5.75 10.35
C ALA A 118 1.17 -4.48 9.73
N GLY A 119 2.04 -3.49 9.53
CA GLY A 119 1.75 -2.29 8.76
C GLY A 119 2.11 -2.47 7.30
N ILE A 120 1.83 -1.45 6.49
CA ILE A 120 2.19 -1.39 5.08
C ILE A 120 2.85 -0.05 4.77
N SER A 121 3.73 -0.03 3.77
CA SER A 121 4.28 1.17 3.15
C SER A 121 3.65 1.39 1.78
N ILE A 122 3.22 2.61 1.48
CA ILE A 122 2.73 3.01 0.17
C ILE A 122 3.77 3.95 -0.43
N GLY A 123 4.56 3.39 -1.35
CA GLY A 123 5.75 4.00 -1.94
C GLY A 123 5.54 4.59 -3.33
N ASP A 124 4.29 4.64 -3.80
CA ASP A 124 3.97 5.04 -5.16
C ASP A 124 4.53 6.43 -5.50
N GLY A 125 5.09 6.55 -6.72
CA GLY A 125 5.68 7.78 -7.23
C GLY A 125 4.70 8.96 -7.29
N THR A 126 5.21 10.17 -7.49
CA THR A 126 4.35 11.35 -7.65
C THR A 126 3.42 11.20 -8.86
N GLY A 127 2.18 11.70 -8.75
CA GLY A 127 1.18 11.63 -9.82
C GLY A 127 0.37 10.33 -9.90
N THR A 128 0.63 9.36 -9.03
CA THR A 128 -0.11 8.07 -8.91
C THR A 128 -1.41 8.17 -8.10
N GLY A 129 -1.69 9.34 -7.52
CA GLY A 129 -2.85 9.54 -6.66
C GLY A 129 -2.72 8.86 -5.28
N LYS A 130 -1.56 8.98 -4.64
CA LYS A 130 -1.30 8.48 -3.27
C LYS A 130 -2.39 8.89 -2.27
N THR A 131 -2.83 10.14 -2.27
CA THR A 131 -3.93 10.60 -1.40
C THR A 131 -5.21 9.79 -1.64
N SER A 132 -5.54 9.50 -2.90
CA SER A 132 -6.65 8.62 -3.28
C SER A 132 -6.49 7.20 -2.76
N THR A 133 -5.27 6.64 -2.83
CA THR A 133 -4.96 5.33 -2.23
C THR A 133 -5.20 5.33 -0.73
N LEU A 134 -4.66 6.32 0.00
CA LEU A 134 -4.81 6.44 1.45
C LEU A 134 -6.27 6.64 1.86
N VAL A 135 -7.02 7.47 1.14
CA VAL A 135 -8.47 7.63 1.34
C VAL A 135 -9.21 6.33 1.06
N GLY A 136 -8.83 5.57 0.03
CA GLY A 136 -9.37 4.23 -0.23
C GLY A 136 -9.16 3.27 0.93
N ILE A 137 -7.98 3.30 1.57
CA ILE A 137 -7.70 2.51 2.78
C ILE A 137 -8.59 2.96 3.95
N ILE A 138 -8.77 4.26 4.16
CA ILE A 138 -9.67 4.77 5.21
C ILE A 138 -11.10 4.31 4.95
N LEU A 139 -11.59 4.38 3.71
CA LEU A 139 -12.94 3.96 3.35
C LEU A 139 -13.13 2.45 3.58
N ASP A 140 -12.15 1.62 3.21
CA ASP A 140 -12.18 0.19 3.47
C ASP A 140 -12.36 -0.11 4.97
N ASN A 141 -11.66 0.64 5.83
CA ASN A 141 -11.82 0.59 7.28
C ASN A 141 -13.18 1.11 7.75
N TRP A 142 -13.63 2.22 7.17
CA TRP A 142 -14.89 2.89 7.51
C TRP A 142 -16.10 1.97 7.33
N PHE A 143 -16.14 1.25 6.20
CA PHE A 143 -17.19 0.28 5.88
C PHE A 143 -17.13 -1.01 6.70
N GLN A 144 -16.03 -1.25 7.41
CA GLN A 144 -15.90 -2.30 8.43
C GLN A 144 -16.29 -1.82 9.84
N ASN A 145 -16.86 -0.62 9.97
CA ASN A 145 -17.16 0.06 11.25
C ASN A 145 -15.93 0.44 12.08
N ARG A 146 -14.76 0.55 11.43
CA ARG A 146 -13.51 0.96 12.06
C ARG A 146 -13.21 2.39 11.64
N ARG A 147 -13.85 3.33 12.34
CA ARG A 147 -14.10 4.69 11.85
C ARG A 147 -13.29 5.78 12.57
N ARG A 148 -12.15 5.42 13.17
CA ARG A 148 -11.24 6.38 13.80
C ARG A 148 -9.87 6.27 13.16
N THR A 149 -9.41 7.38 12.59
CA THR A 149 -8.12 7.46 11.93
C THR A 149 -7.35 8.68 12.43
N ILE A 150 -6.05 8.50 12.67
CA ILE A 150 -5.12 9.61 12.81
C ILE A 150 -4.32 9.73 11.52
N TRP A 151 -4.32 10.92 10.94
CA TRP A 151 -3.50 11.25 9.79
C TRP A 151 -2.36 12.17 10.23
N PHE A 152 -1.13 11.67 10.20
CA PHE A 152 0.07 12.46 10.43
C PHE A 152 0.60 13.05 9.14
N SER A 153 0.89 14.34 9.13
CA SER A 153 1.48 15.02 7.97
C SER A 153 2.47 16.10 8.38
N VAL A 154 3.22 16.63 7.41
CA VAL A 154 4.23 17.67 7.63
C VAL A 154 3.64 19.06 7.81
N LYS A 155 2.45 19.32 7.25
CA LYS A 155 1.78 20.61 7.33
C LYS A 155 0.28 20.45 7.53
N ALA A 156 -0.32 21.36 8.29
CA ALA A 156 -1.74 21.31 8.63
C ALA A 156 -2.65 21.65 7.43
N ASP A 157 -2.20 22.46 6.48
CA ASP A 157 -2.95 22.87 5.29
C ASP A 157 -3.21 21.73 4.30
N LEU A 158 -2.41 20.66 4.35
CA LEU A 158 -2.62 19.44 3.56
C LEU A 158 -3.91 18.69 3.92
N ILE A 159 -4.59 19.06 5.01
CA ILE A 159 -5.92 18.56 5.35
C ILE A 159 -6.95 18.85 4.24
N GLU A 160 -6.82 19.97 3.52
CA GLU A 160 -7.78 20.36 2.49
C GLU A 160 -7.75 19.41 1.30
N ALA A 161 -6.56 18.97 0.87
CA ALA A 161 -6.42 17.95 -0.18
C ALA A 161 -7.08 16.61 0.22
N VAL A 162 -7.07 16.26 1.52
CA VAL A 162 -7.77 15.07 2.01
C VAL A 162 -9.29 15.28 1.99
N ARG A 163 -9.79 16.47 2.36
CA ARG A 163 -11.22 16.80 2.30
C ARG A 163 -11.75 16.75 0.86
N GLU A 164 -11.07 17.45 -0.05
CA GLU A 164 -11.39 17.47 -1.49
C GLU A 164 -11.46 16.06 -2.07
N GLU A 165 -10.57 15.18 -1.63
CA GLU A 165 -10.54 13.80 -2.10
C GLU A 165 -11.75 12.98 -1.61
N PHE A 166 -12.19 13.15 -0.36
CA PHE A 166 -13.45 12.54 0.10
C PHE A 166 -14.66 13.10 -0.65
N GLU A 167 -14.70 14.40 -0.91
CA GLU A 167 -15.77 15.04 -1.68
C GLU A 167 -15.83 14.53 -3.12
N ARG A 168 -14.68 14.37 -3.78
CA ARG A 168 -14.55 13.77 -5.11
C ARG A 168 -15.12 12.35 -5.16
N LEU A 169 -14.94 11.59 -4.09
CA LEU A 169 -15.48 10.24 -3.93
C LEU A 169 -16.92 10.22 -3.39
N ASN A 170 -17.54 11.39 -3.21
CA ASN A 170 -18.91 11.58 -2.70
C ASN A 170 -19.12 11.01 -1.28
N PHE A 171 -18.11 11.14 -0.41
CA PHE A 171 -18.19 10.80 1.01
C PHE A 171 -18.03 12.03 1.90
N LYS A 172 -18.78 12.08 3.00
CA LYS A 172 -18.71 13.14 4.00
C LYS A 172 -18.16 12.58 5.30
N ILE A 173 -16.85 12.52 5.42
CA ILE A 173 -16.17 12.09 6.64
C ILE A 173 -15.78 13.32 7.46
N PRO A 174 -16.12 13.39 8.77
CA PRO A 174 -15.64 14.45 9.62
C PRO A 174 -14.11 14.43 9.73
N ILE A 175 -13.46 15.55 9.41
CA ILE A 175 -12.00 15.73 9.55
C ILE A 175 -11.76 16.97 10.40
N ARG A 176 -10.91 16.88 11.42
CA ARG A 176 -10.57 18.00 12.33
C ARG A 176 -9.07 18.04 12.59
N LEU A 177 -8.51 19.23 12.79
CA LEU A 177 -7.12 19.38 13.20
C LEU A 177 -6.98 19.04 14.70
N ILE A 178 -5.90 18.35 15.06
CA ILE A 178 -5.59 18.03 16.45
C ILE A 178 -5.50 19.28 17.34
N ASN A 179 -5.05 20.40 16.79
CA ASN A 179 -4.85 21.65 17.52
C ASN A 179 -6.18 22.32 17.91
N GLU A 180 -7.31 21.88 17.36
CA GLU A 180 -8.65 22.32 17.79
C GLU A 180 -9.06 21.69 19.13
N PHE A 181 -8.33 20.67 19.58
CA PHE A 181 -8.47 20.05 20.89
C PHE A 181 -7.25 20.41 21.73
N THR A 182 -7.43 21.10 22.86
CA THR A 182 -6.29 21.37 23.76
C THR A 182 -5.81 20.05 24.36
N THR A 183 -4.54 19.98 24.77
CA THR A 183 -3.96 18.72 25.28
C THR A 183 -4.65 18.23 26.55
N GLU A 184 -5.26 19.14 27.33
CA GLU A 184 -5.97 18.85 28.57
C GLU A 184 -7.37 18.25 28.35
N GLN A 185 -7.95 18.43 27.16
CA GLN A 185 -9.31 18.00 26.87
C GLN A 185 -9.35 16.59 26.29
N SER A 186 -10.47 15.89 26.46
CA SER A 186 -10.71 14.66 25.69
C SER A 186 -11.20 15.01 24.29
N ILE A 187 -10.77 14.28 23.27
CA ILE A 187 -11.30 14.41 21.92
C ILE A 187 -12.68 13.73 21.91
N LEU A 188 -13.76 14.53 21.85
CA LEU A 188 -15.14 14.03 21.94
C LEU A 188 -15.74 13.59 20.60
N MET A 189 -14.96 13.69 19.52
CA MET A 189 -15.36 13.27 18.18
C MET A 189 -15.65 11.77 18.17
N ARG A 190 -16.86 11.34 17.77
CA ARG A 190 -17.25 9.92 17.86
C ARG A 190 -16.53 9.03 16.84
N GLU A 191 -16.42 9.54 15.62
CA GLU A 191 -15.83 8.89 14.44
C GLU A 191 -15.31 9.99 13.49
N GLY A 192 -14.38 9.63 12.61
CA GLY A 192 -13.77 10.53 11.63
C GLY A 192 -12.25 10.45 11.64
N ILE A 193 -11.63 11.53 11.17
CA ILE A 193 -10.20 11.65 11.01
C ILE A 193 -9.71 12.82 11.85
N ILE A 194 -8.70 12.59 12.70
CA ILE A 194 -7.94 13.67 13.32
C ILE A 194 -6.66 13.86 12.53
N PHE A 195 -6.50 15.04 11.96
CA PHE A 195 -5.33 15.44 11.20
C PHE A 195 -4.33 16.11 12.14
N CYS A 196 -3.12 15.56 12.21
CA CYS A 196 -2.08 15.93 13.16
C CYS A 196 -0.78 16.22 12.43
N THR A 197 -0.12 17.34 12.75
CA THR A 197 1.24 17.52 12.24
C THR A 197 2.22 16.73 13.09
N TYR A 198 3.33 16.24 12.51
CA TYR A 198 4.39 15.59 13.30
C TYR A 198 4.86 16.47 14.47
N LYS A 199 4.94 17.79 14.26
CA LYS A 199 5.31 18.76 15.31
C LYS A 199 4.25 18.88 16.41
N SER A 200 2.96 18.72 16.09
CA SER A 200 1.89 18.74 17.09
C SER A 200 1.95 17.53 18.03
N LEU A 201 2.55 16.41 17.59
CA LEU A 201 2.61 15.15 18.34
C LEU A 201 3.44 15.25 19.62
N ILE A 202 4.42 16.14 19.68
CA ILE A 202 5.30 16.32 20.84
C ILE A 202 4.76 17.32 21.88
N ALA A 203 3.55 17.85 21.67
CA ALA A 203 2.92 18.74 22.63
C ALA A 203 2.65 18.03 23.96
N LYS A 204 2.80 18.75 25.08
CA LYS A 204 2.49 18.28 26.43
C LYS A 204 1.36 19.09 27.06
N THR A 205 0.64 18.49 28.00
CA THR A 205 -0.20 19.23 28.93
C THR A 205 0.65 19.98 29.95
N LYS A 206 0.02 20.91 30.68
CA LYS A 206 0.64 21.54 31.87
C LYS A 206 1.00 20.55 32.97
N ASN A 207 0.32 19.40 33.01
CA ASN A 207 0.53 18.35 34.02
C ASN A 207 1.55 17.29 33.59
N GLY A 208 2.08 17.38 32.36
CA GLY A 208 3.12 16.49 31.84
C GLY A 208 2.63 15.39 30.90
N ASP A 209 1.32 15.12 30.82
CA ASP A 209 0.75 14.14 29.88
C ASP A 209 1.08 14.51 28.43
N TRP A 210 1.38 13.49 27.62
CA TRP A 210 1.76 13.71 26.23
C TRP A 210 0.54 13.75 25.31
N ARG A 211 0.66 14.49 24.21
CA ARG A 211 -0.34 14.49 23.14
C ARG A 211 -0.61 13.08 22.60
N VAL A 212 0.40 12.22 22.59
CA VAL A 212 0.29 10.79 22.25
C VAL A 212 -0.83 10.14 23.07
N ASP A 213 -0.84 10.31 24.39
CA ASP A 213 -1.84 9.68 25.28
C ASP A 213 -3.26 10.16 24.97
N GLN A 214 -3.44 11.44 24.64
CA GLN A 214 -4.73 11.99 24.23
C GLN A 214 -5.20 11.37 22.91
N ILE A 215 -4.31 11.28 21.93
CA ILE A 215 -4.59 10.70 20.62
C ILE A 215 -4.97 9.22 20.77
N MET A 216 -4.20 8.45 21.53
CA MET A 216 -4.42 7.01 21.68
C MET A 216 -5.68 6.68 22.47
N ARG A 217 -6.04 7.47 23.49
CA ARG A 217 -7.34 7.36 24.16
C ARG A 217 -8.51 7.55 23.21
N TRP A 218 -8.40 8.47 22.25
CA TRP A 218 -9.43 8.67 21.24
C TRP A 218 -9.43 7.59 20.17
N LEU A 219 -8.26 7.23 19.65
CA LEU A 219 -8.09 6.25 18.58
C LEU A 219 -8.62 4.88 19.00
N GLY A 220 -8.46 4.52 20.29
CA GLY A 220 -8.90 3.25 20.84
C GLY A 220 -7.97 2.12 20.43
N THR A 221 -8.47 0.87 20.43
CA THR A 221 -7.67 -0.32 20.12
C THR A 221 -7.76 -0.77 18.67
N ASP A 222 -8.82 -0.40 17.96
CA ASP A 222 -9.07 -0.80 16.56
C ASP A 222 -9.02 0.41 15.61
N GLY A 223 -8.05 1.28 15.82
CA GLY A 223 -7.83 2.48 15.01
C GLY A 223 -6.94 2.25 13.78
N LEU A 224 -6.76 3.32 13.02
CA LEU A 224 -5.84 3.41 11.89
C LEU A 224 -4.92 4.63 12.05
N GLU A 225 -3.62 4.43 11.90
CA GLU A 225 -2.62 5.49 11.81
C GLU A 225 -2.07 5.57 10.38
N ILE A 226 -2.02 6.79 9.85
CA ILE A 226 -1.42 7.09 8.55
C ILE A 226 -0.26 8.05 8.78
N PHE A 227 0.95 7.62 8.44
CA PHE A 227 2.15 8.45 8.45
C PHE A 227 2.45 8.93 7.03
N ASP A 228 1.90 10.08 6.67
CA ASP A 228 2.07 10.66 5.34
C ASP A 228 3.34 11.51 5.24
N GLU A 229 3.97 11.46 4.06
CA GLU A 229 5.22 12.15 3.73
C GLU A 229 6.35 11.96 4.77
N GLY A 230 6.45 10.77 5.37
CA GLY A 230 7.37 10.51 6.49
C GLY A 230 8.86 10.78 6.17
N HIS A 231 9.29 10.68 4.91
CA HIS A 231 10.64 11.06 4.50
C HIS A 231 10.95 12.55 4.68
N LYS A 232 9.94 13.44 4.59
CA LYS A 232 10.11 14.87 4.86
C LYS A 232 10.21 15.18 6.35
N ALA A 233 9.81 14.23 7.19
CA ALA A 233 10.04 14.24 8.62
C ALA A 233 11.45 13.72 9.00
N LYS A 234 12.40 13.58 8.07
CA LYS A 234 13.81 13.23 8.36
C LYS A 234 14.43 14.03 9.53
N HIS A 235 14.19 15.34 9.58
CA HIS A 235 14.62 16.22 10.68
C HIS A 235 13.80 16.06 11.97
N ALA A 236 12.64 15.43 11.86
CA ALA A 236 11.85 15.00 13.00
C ALA A 236 12.35 13.65 13.55
N PHE A 237 13.07 12.83 12.78
CA PHE A 237 13.56 11.53 13.27
C PHE A 237 15.02 11.57 13.73
N ALA A 238 15.86 12.40 13.11
CA ALA A 238 17.24 12.63 13.53
C ALA A 238 17.58 14.12 13.49
N ASP A 239 18.32 14.61 14.49
CA ASP A 239 18.90 15.96 14.49
C ASP A 239 20.10 16.05 13.52
N GLU A 240 20.69 17.24 13.37
CA GLU A 240 21.86 17.46 12.49
C GLU A 240 23.09 16.60 12.89
N GLY A 241 23.11 16.05 14.12
CA GLY A 241 24.13 15.14 14.62
C GLY A 241 23.71 13.66 14.60
N GLY A 242 22.57 13.31 14.01
CA GLY A 242 22.08 11.94 13.89
C GLY A 242 21.40 11.37 15.14
N LYS A 243 21.16 12.17 16.18
CA LYS A 243 20.45 11.71 17.40
C LYS A 243 18.93 11.76 17.21
N ALA A 244 18.23 10.80 17.81
CA ALA A 244 16.78 10.75 17.78
C ALA A 244 16.15 12.03 18.36
N THR A 245 15.26 12.68 17.59
CA THR A 245 14.54 13.85 18.11
C THR A 245 13.32 13.44 18.93
N HIS A 246 12.79 14.34 19.76
CA HIS A 246 11.53 14.13 20.47
C HIS A 246 10.36 13.78 19.53
N THR A 247 10.36 14.30 18.30
CA THR A 247 9.30 13.98 17.32
C THR A 247 9.42 12.53 16.87
N GLY A 248 10.64 12.07 16.62
CA GLY A 248 10.90 10.69 16.21
C GLY A 248 10.58 9.72 17.32
N GLN A 249 10.91 10.06 18.57
CA GLN A 249 10.50 9.27 19.74
C GLN A 249 8.98 9.19 19.86
N ALA A 250 8.26 10.30 19.73
CA ALA A 250 6.80 10.30 19.82
C ALA A 250 6.13 9.51 18.68
N VAL A 251 6.71 9.56 17.47
CA VAL A 251 6.28 8.69 16.35
C VAL A 251 6.59 7.23 16.63
N LEU A 252 7.69 6.86 17.26
CA LEU A 252 7.93 5.46 17.63
C LEU A 252 6.99 5.00 18.76
N GLU A 253 6.72 5.88 19.71
CA GLU A 253 5.85 5.60 20.86
C GLU A 253 4.40 5.36 20.45
N ILE A 254 3.87 6.16 19.52
CA ILE A 254 2.45 6.06 19.14
C ILE A 254 2.12 4.74 18.41
N GLN A 255 3.09 4.18 17.69
CA GLN A 255 2.99 2.87 17.02
C GLN A 255 3.68 1.74 17.82
N ASP A 256 3.96 1.93 19.11
CA ASP A 256 4.58 0.91 19.96
C ASP A 256 3.86 -0.45 19.81
N PRO A 257 4.56 -1.50 19.32
CA PRO A 257 3.93 -2.78 19.00
C PRO A 257 3.45 -3.55 20.22
N ILE A 258 3.99 -3.26 21.41
CA ILE A 258 3.61 -3.91 22.66
C ILE A 258 2.42 -3.18 23.28
N LYS A 259 2.44 -1.84 23.30
CA LYS A 259 1.33 -1.04 23.87
C LYS A 259 0.09 -1.06 22.98
N TYR A 260 0.28 -1.06 21.66
CA TYR A 260 -0.81 -0.87 20.69
C TYR A 260 -0.82 -1.96 19.62
N PRO A 261 -0.85 -3.26 19.97
CA PRO A 261 -0.65 -4.36 19.02
C PRO A 261 -1.71 -4.38 17.91
N GLU A 262 -2.95 -4.00 18.23
CA GLU A 262 -4.10 -4.06 17.32
C GLU A 262 -4.24 -2.84 16.38
N ILE A 263 -3.45 -1.79 16.58
CA ILE A 263 -3.50 -0.62 15.71
C ILE A 263 -2.93 -0.95 14.34
N ARG A 264 -3.64 -0.51 13.31
CA ARG A 264 -3.18 -0.63 11.93
C ARG A 264 -2.41 0.60 11.52
N VAL A 265 -1.33 0.36 10.81
CA VAL A 265 -0.39 1.41 10.44
C VAL A 265 -0.16 1.39 8.94
N VAL A 266 -0.24 2.57 8.33
CA VAL A 266 0.12 2.82 6.95
C VAL A 266 1.19 3.89 6.94
N HIS A 267 2.35 3.57 6.39
CA HIS A 267 3.37 4.55 6.08
C HIS A 267 3.20 4.97 4.63
N SER A 268 3.37 6.26 4.34
CA SER A 268 3.35 6.73 2.96
C SER A 268 4.56 7.62 2.69
N SER A 269 5.36 7.20 1.71
CA SER A 269 6.59 7.89 1.34
C SER A 269 6.95 7.57 -0.10
N ALA A 270 6.85 8.57 -0.99
CA ALA A 270 7.15 8.37 -2.41
C ALA A 270 8.63 8.05 -2.66
N THR A 271 9.50 8.41 -1.72
CA THR A 271 10.87 7.96 -1.71
C THR A 271 10.94 6.63 -0.99
N VAL A 272 11.18 5.57 -1.78
CA VAL A 272 12.06 4.51 -1.33
C VAL A 272 13.31 5.22 -0.78
N ALA A 273 13.59 4.98 0.49
CA ALA A 273 14.70 5.55 1.22
C ALA A 273 15.97 5.64 0.33
N SER A 274 16.39 6.87 -0.02
CA SER A 274 17.73 7.11 -0.57
C SER A 274 18.82 6.65 0.41
N GLU A 275 18.46 6.60 1.69
CA GLU A 275 19.27 6.14 2.81
C GLU A 275 18.40 5.27 3.71
N VAL A 276 18.88 4.07 4.05
CA VAL A 276 18.14 3.07 4.87
C VAL A 276 17.66 3.65 6.19
N ARG A 277 18.37 4.64 6.73
CA ARG A 277 18.05 5.38 7.96
C ARG A 277 16.69 6.06 7.91
N HIS A 278 16.21 6.44 6.72
CA HIS A 278 14.86 6.98 6.56
C HIS A 278 13.75 5.94 6.75
N LEU A 279 14.07 4.66 6.89
CA LEU A 279 13.10 3.60 7.23
C LEU A 279 12.93 3.41 8.73
N ALA A 280 13.76 4.01 9.59
CA ALA A 280 13.82 3.71 11.02
C ALA A 280 12.47 3.83 11.75
N TYR A 281 11.59 4.73 11.29
CA TYR A 281 10.26 4.92 11.88
C TYR A 281 9.24 3.86 11.43
N GLN A 282 9.50 3.07 10.38
CA GLN A 282 8.53 2.11 9.82
C GLN A 282 8.59 0.76 10.53
N ILE A 283 8.51 0.79 11.87
CA ILE A 283 8.73 -0.38 12.73
C ILE A 283 7.66 -1.47 12.58
N ARG A 284 6.49 -1.12 12.03
CA ARG A 284 5.40 -2.08 11.76
C ARG A 284 5.55 -2.88 10.47
N LEU A 285 6.60 -2.67 9.67
CA LEU A 285 6.81 -3.46 8.45
C LEU A 285 7.35 -4.87 8.72
N GLY A 286 7.89 -5.15 9.93
CA GLY A 286 8.48 -6.45 10.23
C GLY A 286 9.73 -6.78 9.40
N LEU A 287 10.49 -5.76 9.00
CA LEU A 287 11.76 -5.93 8.30
C LEU A 287 12.89 -6.29 9.28
N TRP A 288 12.86 -5.75 10.49
CA TRP A 288 13.82 -6.01 11.58
C TRP A 288 13.10 -6.34 12.88
N GLY A 289 13.86 -6.85 13.85
CA GLY A 289 13.36 -7.28 15.15
C GLY A 289 13.17 -8.79 15.26
N GLU A 290 12.56 -9.21 16.35
CA GLU A 290 12.36 -10.62 16.67
C GLU A 290 11.68 -11.39 15.51
N GLY A 291 12.20 -12.58 15.20
CA GLY A 291 11.67 -13.43 14.13
C GLY A 291 11.98 -12.97 12.71
N THR A 292 12.83 -11.96 12.51
CA THR A 292 13.35 -11.58 11.19
C THR A 292 14.83 -11.93 11.02
N SER A 293 15.37 -11.73 9.82
CA SER A 293 16.81 -11.88 9.56
C SER A 293 17.69 -10.89 10.32
N PHE A 294 17.10 -9.85 10.94
CA PHE A 294 17.80 -8.79 11.67
C PHE A 294 17.27 -8.70 13.11
N PRO A 295 17.51 -9.73 13.95
CA PRO A 295 16.93 -9.83 15.29
C PRO A 295 17.43 -8.75 16.26
N LEU A 296 18.60 -8.16 16.00
CA LEU A 296 19.17 -7.08 16.82
C LEU A 296 18.53 -5.72 16.52
N GLY A 297 17.54 -5.67 15.62
CA GLY A 297 16.73 -4.50 15.34
C GLY A 297 17.30 -3.61 14.24
N PHE A 298 16.90 -2.34 14.25
CA PHE A 298 17.15 -1.42 13.14
C PHE A 298 18.63 -1.13 12.89
N THR A 299 19.47 -1.09 13.93
CA THR A 299 20.91 -0.79 13.76
C THR A 299 21.60 -1.86 12.92
N GLN A 300 21.41 -3.14 13.28
CA GLN A 300 21.94 -4.26 12.49
C GLN A 300 21.43 -4.22 11.05
N PHE A 301 20.12 -4.01 10.90
CA PHE A 301 19.49 -3.87 9.59
C PHE A 301 20.12 -2.77 8.75
N ALA A 302 20.32 -1.58 9.32
CA ALA A 302 20.91 -0.45 8.62
C ALA A 302 22.36 -0.71 8.22
N GLU A 303 23.18 -1.24 9.13
CA GLU A 303 24.60 -1.53 8.89
C GLU A 303 24.79 -2.57 7.79
N GLU A 304 24.02 -3.67 7.81
CA GLU A 304 24.13 -4.73 6.80
C GLU A 304 23.65 -4.26 5.41
N ILE A 305 22.57 -3.48 5.35
CA ILE A 305 22.08 -2.91 4.08
C ILE A 305 23.04 -1.83 3.55
N GLU A 306 23.59 -0.97 4.41
CA GLU A 306 24.60 0.04 4.02
C GLU A 306 25.88 -0.62 3.51
N ALA A 307 26.36 -1.68 4.18
CA ALA A 307 27.54 -2.43 3.75
C ALA A 307 27.34 -3.13 2.39
N GLY A 308 26.12 -3.57 2.10
CA GLY A 308 25.76 -4.17 0.81
C GLY A 308 25.49 -3.16 -0.33
N GLY A 309 25.45 -1.86 -0.02
CA GLY A 309 25.26 -0.79 -1.00
C GLY A 309 23.91 -0.82 -1.73
N VAL A 310 23.87 -0.21 -2.93
CA VAL A 310 22.64 -0.05 -3.73
C VAL A 310 21.99 -1.40 -4.06
N GLY A 311 22.77 -2.43 -4.34
CA GLY A 311 22.24 -3.77 -4.66
C GLY A 311 21.51 -4.43 -3.48
N ALA A 312 21.99 -4.24 -2.25
CA ALA A 312 21.29 -4.72 -1.06
C ALA A 312 20.01 -3.95 -0.79
N MET A 313 19.98 -2.64 -1.05
CA MET A 313 18.77 -1.82 -0.97
C MET A 313 17.72 -2.26 -2.00
N GLU A 314 18.12 -2.50 -3.25
CA GLU A 314 17.22 -3.02 -4.29
C GLU A 314 16.70 -4.42 -3.95
N ALA A 315 17.57 -5.27 -3.42
CA ALA A 315 17.20 -6.59 -2.93
C ALA A 315 16.23 -6.51 -1.75
N LEU A 316 16.39 -5.56 -0.82
CA LEU A 316 15.44 -5.30 0.27
C LEU A 316 14.06 -4.98 -0.31
N ILE A 317 13.98 -3.96 -1.16
CA ILE A 317 12.71 -3.50 -1.75
C ILE A 317 12.01 -4.63 -2.47
N SER A 318 12.76 -5.36 -3.29
CA SER A 318 12.22 -6.42 -4.15
C SER A 318 11.88 -7.68 -3.34
N ASN A 319 12.79 -8.19 -2.51
CA ASN A 319 12.64 -9.49 -1.85
C ASN A 319 11.94 -9.43 -0.48
N SER A 320 12.06 -8.33 0.25
CA SER A 320 11.46 -8.21 1.58
C SER A 320 10.15 -7.44 1.50
N ILE A 321 10.13 -6.32 0.77
CA ILE A 321 8.98 -5.43 0.80
C ILE A 321 7.91 -5.83 -0.25
N ARG A 322 8.29 -6.05 -1.52
CA ARG A 322 7.34 -6.47 -2.59
C ARG A 322 6.82 -7.89 -2.38
N LYS A 323 7.67 -8.88 -2.07
CA LYS A 323 7.23 -10.29 -1.84
C LYS A 323 6.28 -10.47 -0.66
N ARG A 324 6.34 -9.58 0.34
CA ARG A 324 5.43 -9.59 1.49
C ARG A 324 4.20 -8.69 1.28
N GLY A 325 4.11 -7.99 0.15
CA GLY A 325 3.04 -7.02 -0.13
C GLY A 325 3.10 -5.77 0.75
N LEU A 326 4.28 -5.47 1.33
CA LEU A 326 4.50 -4.40 2.31
C LEU A 326 4.88 -3.06 1.67
N ASN A 327 5.16 -3.03 0.37
CA ASN A 327 5.42 -1.84 -0.44
C ASN A 327 5.18 -2.21 -1.88
N LYS A 328 4.50 -1.31 -2.54
CA LYS A 328 3.89 -1.50 -3.82
C LYS A 328 3.83 -0.09 -4.38
#